data_AF-A0A8T6EMG0-F1
#
_entry.id   AF-A0A8T6EMG0-F1
#
_cell.length_a   1.000
_cell.length_b   1.000
_cell.length_c   1.000
_cell.angle_alpha   90.00
_cell.angle_beta   90.00
_cell.angle_gamma   90.00
#
_symmetry.space_group_name_H-M   'P 1'
#
loop_
_entity.id
_entity.type
_entity.pdbx_description
1 polymer ?
#
loop_
_entity_poly.entity_id
_entity_poly.type
_entity_poly.pdbx_seq_one_letter_code
_entity_poly.pdbx_strand_id
1 'polypeptide(L)' 'MRLESRKYLYDIQHAADLLGEFTHDKTFGDYERDPMLRAAVEREFEIIGEAMTRLARVDSAVAAR' A
#
# COMPACT_ATOMS: atom_id res chain seq x y z
N MET A 1 12.10 4.53 17.40
CA MET A 1 10.92 4.37 16.53
C MET A 1 9.79 3.79 17.36
N ARG A 2 8.60 4.41 17.31
CA ARG A 2 7.42 3.97 18.08
C ARG A 2 6.90 2.64 17.53
N LEU A 3 6.17 1.87 18.35
CA LEU A 3 5.62 0.58 17.92
C LEU A 3 4.58 0.77 16.80
N GLU A 4 3.76 1.80 16.91
CA GLU A 4 2.77 2.16 15.89
C GLU A 4 3.44 2.53 14.56
N SER A 5 4.58 3.24 14.60
CA SER A 5 5.34 3.57 13.38
C SER A 5 5.83 2.31 12.66
N ARG A 6 6.33 1.30 13.40
CA ARG A 6 6.70 0.00 12.82
C ARG A 6 5.52 -0.70 12.18
N LYS A 7 4.35 -0.65 12.83
CA LYS A 7 3.13 -1.24 12.28
C LYS A 7 2.75 -0.58 10.95
N TYR A 8 2.71 0.75 10.88
CA TYR A 8 2.34 1.42 9.63
C TYR A 8 3.35 1.20 8.51
N LEU A 9 4.65 1.17 8.82
CA LEU A 9 5.67 0.81 7.83
C LEU A 9 5.49 -0.63 7.32
N TYR A 10 5.13 -1.56 8.20
CA TYR A 10 4.81 -2.93 7.82
C TYR A 10 3.55 -2.99 6.93
N ASP A 11 2.48 -2.29 7.30
CA ASP A 11 1.25 -2.24 6.51
C ASP A 11 1.53 -1.70 5.09
N ILE A 12 2.37 -0.66 4.96
CA ILE A 12 2.80 -0.11 3.67
C ILE A 12 3.60 -1.14 2.86
N GLN A 13 4.60 -1.77 3.49
CA GLN A 13 5.44 -2.76 2.84
C GLN A 13 4.61 -3.94 2.33
N HIS A 14 3.73 -4.47 3.19
CA HIS A 14 2.91 -5.62 2.85
C HIS A 14 1.95 -5.33 1.69
N ALA A 15 1.31 -4.16 1.69
CA ALA A 15 0.44 -3.74 0.59
C ALA A 15 1.21 -3.55 -0.72
N ALA A 16 2.45 -3.03 -0.66
CA ALA A 16 3.31 -2.93 -1.84
C ALA A 16 3.74 -4.31 -2.38
N ASP A 17 4.02 -5.27 -1.51
CA ASP A 17 4.32 -6.65 -1.91
C ASP A 17 3.11 -7.30 -2.59
N LEU A 18 1.90 -7.14 -2.03
CA LEU A 18 0.65 -7.62 -2.63
C LEU A 18 0.37 -6.99 -4.00
N LEU A 19 0.64 -5.69 -4.16
CA LEU A 19 0.56 -5.03 -5.48
C LEU A 19 1.47 -5.71 -6.50
N GLY A 20 2.69 -6.07 -6.10
CA GLY A 20 3.62 -6.82 -6.93
C GLY A 20 3.07 -8.20 -7.32
N GLU A 21 2.50 -8.93 -6.36
CA GLU A 21 1.89 -10.24 -6.59
C GLU A 21 0.66 -10.17 -7.51
N PHE A 22 -0.25 -9.21 -7.30
CA PHE A 22 -1.48 -9.07 -8.09
C PHE A 22 -1.20 -8.67 -9.54
N THR A 23 -0.17 -7.86 -9.74
CA THR A 23 0.18 -7.32 -11.06
C THR A 23 1.25 -8.14 -11.79
N HIS A 24 1.82 -9.17 -11.14
CA HIS A 24 2.79 -10.05 -11.78
C HIS A 24 2.17 -10.70 -13.03
N ASP A 25 2.90 -10.58 -14.16
CA ASP A 25 2.49 -11.12 -15.47
C ASP A 25 1.15 -10.56 -15.99
N LYS A 26 0.69 -9.44 -15.44
CA LYS A 26 -0.48 -8.69 -15.92
C LYS A 26 -0.03 -7.50 -16.76
N THR A 27 -0.74 -7.28 -17.85
CA THR A 27 -0.64 -6.01 -18.57
C THR A 27 -1.62 -5.00 -17.99
N PHE A 28 -1.42 -3.72 -18.30
CA PHE A 28 -2.41 -2.69 -17.94
C PHE A 28 -3.79 -2.97 -18.55
N GLY A 29 -3.84 -3.54 -19.77
CA GLY A 29 -5.11 -3.94 -20.38
C GLY A 29 -5.82 -5.06 -19.61
N ASP A 30 -5.09 -5.95 -18.92
CA ASP A 30 -5.70 -6.96 -18.05
C ASP A 30 -6.28 -6.33 -16.80
N TYR A 31 -5.58 -5.36 -16.20
CA TYR A 31 -6.10 -4.52 -15.12
C TYR A 31 -7.37 -3.77 -15.51
N GLU A 32 -7.44 -3.18 -16.71
CA GLU A 32 -8.63 -2.43 -17.14
C GLU A 32 -9.86 -3.34 -17.33
N ARG A 33 -9.63 -4.56 -17.83
CA ARG A 33 -10.68 -5.51 -18.20
C ARG A 33 -11.13 -6.42 -17.05
N ASP A 34 -10.35 -6.52 -15.98
CA ASP A 34 -10.66 -7.31 -14.79
C ASP A 34 -11.05 -6.40 -13.61
N PRO A 35 -12.36 -6.26 -13.30
CA PRO A 35 -12.83 -5.42 -12.20
C PRO A 35 -12.32 -5.88 -10.82
N MET A 36 -12.06 -7.18 -10.65
CA MET A 36 -11.58 -7.73 -9.38
C MET A 36 -10.11 -7.37 -9.18
N LEU A 37 -9.29 -7.51 -10.22
CA LEU A 37 -7.89 -7.07 -10.20
C LEU A 37 -7.81 -5.57 -9.91
N ARG A 38 -8.64 -4.76 -10.58
CA ARG A 38 -8.69 -3.31 -10.34
C ARG A 38 -9.05 -2.98 -8.89
N ALA A 39 -10.12 -3.58 -8.37
CA ALA A 39 -10.55 -3.33 -6.99
C ALA A 39 -9.47 -3.75 -5.97
N ALA A 40 -8.78 -4.86 -6.19
CA ALA A 40 -7.69 -5.31 -5.33
C ALA A 40 -6.52 -4.31 -5.34
N VAL A 41 -6.07 -3.88 -6.51
CA VAL A 41 -4.98 -2.91 -6.67
C VAL A 41 -5.34 -1.55 -6.04
N GLU A 42 -6.54 -1.03 -6.33
CA GLU A 42 -7.01 0.24 -5.75
C GLU A 42 -7.07 0.15 -4.22
N ARG A 43 -7.51 -0.99 -3.68
CA ARG A 43 -7.58 -1.20 -2.22
C ARG A 43 -6.21 -1.18 -1.56
N GLU A 44 -5.19 -1.80 -2.15
CA GLU A 44 -3.83 -1.77 -1.59
C GLU A 44 -3.27 -0.33 -1.61
N PHE A 45 -3.55 0.46 -2.64
CA PHE A 45 -3.18 1.88 -2.65
C PHE A 45 -3.89 2.70 -1.56
N GLU A 46 -5.16 2.42 -1.27
CA GLU A 46 -5.87 3.05 -0.14
C GLU A 46 -5.20 2.70 1.20
N ILE A 47 -4.84 1.43 1.41
CA ILE A 47 -4.16 0.97 2.63
C ILE A 47 -2.82 1.70 2.81
N ILE A 48 -2.03 1.81 1.74
CA ILE A 48 -0.76 2.55 1.75
C ILE A 48 -1.01 4.02 2.12
N GLY A 49 -1.98 4.68 1.47
CA GLY A 49 -2.30 6.09 1.73
C GLY A 49 -2.78 6.34 3.18
N GLU A 50 -3.60 5.44 3.72
CA GLU A 50 -4.07 5.50 5.09
C GLU A 50 -2.93 5.29 6.09
N ALA A 51 -2.08 4.28 5.87
CA ALA A 51 -0.93 4.00 6.72
C ALA A 51 0.08 5.15 6.72
N MET A 52 0.36 5.75 5.55
CA MET A 52 1.23 6.94 5.45
C MET A 52 0.64 8.13 6.21
N THR A 53 -0.66 8.38 6.08
CA THR A 53 -1.34 9.47 6.80
C THR A 53 -1.27 9.27 8.31
N ARG A 54 -1.47 8.03 8.78
CA ARG A 54 -1.37 7.69 10.20
C ARG A 54 0.07 7.77 10.71
N LEU A 55 1.05 7.32 9.93
CA LEU A 55 2.47 7.42 10.25
C LEU A 55 2.90 8.88 10.41
N ALA A 56 2.52 9.76 9.47
CA ALA A 56 2.83 11.19 9.55
C ALA A 56 2.28 11.88 10.80
N ARG A 57 1.13 11.42 11.31
CA ARG A 57 0.54 11.92 12.57
C ARG A 57 1.27 11.42 13.82
N VAL A 58 1.77 10.18 13.79
CA VAL A 58 2.37 9.55 14.97
C VAL A 58 3.87 9.78 15.06
N ASP A 59 4.57 9.85 13.93
CA ASP A 59 6.03 10.03 13.84
C ASP A 59 6.40 10.71 12.51
N SER A 60 6.23 12.03 12.47
CA SER A 60 6.48 12.83 11.26
C SER A 60 7.93 12.79 10.77
N ALA A 61 8.89 12.58 11.69
CA ALA A 61 10.31 12.46 11.33
C ALA A 61 10.60 11.15 10.56
N VAL A 62 9.88 10.07 10.87
CA VAL A 62 9.95 8.82 10.10
C VAL A 62 9.19 8.95 8.78
N ALA A 63 8.03 9.61 8.78
CA ALA A 63 7.22 9.80 7.56
C ALA A 63 7.90 10.69 6.49
N ALA A 64 8.82 11.57 6.89
CA ALA A 64 9.53 12.49 5.99
C ALA A 64 10.79 11.90 5.34
N ARG A 65 11.01 10.58 5.46
CA ARG A 65 12.19 9.89 4.93
C ARG A 65 11.91 9.15 3.63
#